data_AF-A0A9E4QHS4-F1
#
_entry.id   AF-A0A9E4QHS4-F1
#
_cell.length_a   1.000
_cell.length_b   1.000
_cell.length_c   1.000
_cell.angle_alpha   90.00
_cell.angle_beta   90.00
_cell.angle_gamma   90.00
#
_symmetry.space_group_name_H-M   'P 1'
#
loop_
_entity.id
_entity.type
_entity.pdbx_description
1 polymer ?
#
loop_
_entity_poly.entity_id
_entity_poly.type
_entity_poly.pdbx_seq_one_letter_code
_entity_poly.pdbx_strand_id
1 'polypeptide(L)'
;MASEERVWQAARFLHEAHRARAPYQPMPDAFAPRDINEAYDIQEAFQELLKPERGAIAGYKVALTTAVMQKMVGFGHPCSGAIFA
;
A
#
# COMPACT_ATOMS: atom_id res chain seq x y z
N MET A 1 1.88 -12.61 10.26
CA MET A 1 3.02 -11.90 9.65
C MET A 1 3.35 -12.62 8.35
N ALA A 2 3.30 -11.91 7.23
CA ALA A 2 3.86 -12.43 5.98
C ALA A 2 5.36 -12.71 6.16
N SER A 3 5.94 -13.60 5.35
CA SER A 3 7.40 -13.62 5.27
C SER A 3 7.87 -12.29 4.70
N GLU A 4 8.96 -11.75 5.25
CA GLU A 4 9.57 -10.49 4.82
C GLU A 4 9.79 -10.45 3.30
N GLU A 5 10.20 -11.57 2.71
CA GLU A 5 10.36 -11.72 1.27
C GLU A 5 9.07 -11.47 0.47
N ARG A 6 7.91 -11.98 0.92
CA ARG A 6 6.63 -11.75 0.23
C ARG A 6 6.23 -10.28 0.26
N VAL A 7 6.47 -9.60 1.39
CA VAL A 7 6.19 -8.18 1.56
C VAL A 7 7.01 -7.36 0.57
N TRP A 8 8.32 -7.61 0.50
CA TRP A 8 9.21 -6.91 -0.41
C TRP A 8 8.93 -7.23 -1.88
N GLN A 9 8.52 -8.45 -2.22
CA GLN A 9 8.07 -8.81 -3.57
C GLN A 9 6.85 -7.99 -4.00
N ALA A 10 5.83 -7.90 -3.14
CA ALA A 10 4.64 -7.09 -3.42
C ALA A 10 4.97 -5.59 -3.51
N ALA A 11 5.84 -5.08 -2.63
CA ALA A 11 6.29 -3.68 -2.66
C ALA A 11 7.04 -3.34 -3.96
N ARG A 12 7.92 -4.23 -4.43
CA ARG A 12 8.63 -4.07 -5.72
C ARG A 12 7.68 -4.13 -6.90
N PHE A 13 6.72 -5.04 -6.89
CA PHE A 13 5.68 -5.12 -7.93
C PHE A 13 4.89 -3.80 -8.06
N LEU A 14 4.50 -3.20 -6.93
CA LEU A 14 3.86 -1.88 -6.93
C LEU A 14 4.80 -0.77 -7.39
N HIS A 15 6.06 -0.78 -6.94
CA HIS A 15 7.06 0.24 -7.31
C HIS A 15 7.39 0.23 -8.78
N GLU A 16 7.52 -0.94 -9.41
CA GLU A 16 7.74 -1.07 -10.85
C GLU A 16 6.58 -0.48 -11.65
N ALA A 17 5.33 -0.83 -11.29
CA ALA A 17 4.15 -0.27 -11.93
C ALA A 17 4.06 1.26 -11.74
N HIS A 18 4.34 1.74 -10.52
CA HIS A 18 4.37 3.17 -10.20
C HIS A 18 5.39 3.93 -11.05
N ARG A 19 6.63 3.43 -11.09
CA ARG A 19 7.74 4.05 -11.82
C ARG A 19 7.51 4.05 -13.32
N ALA A 20 6.90 2.99 -13.86
CA ALA A 20 6.53 2.89 -15.26
C ALA A 20 5.28 3.71 -15.63
N ARG A 21 4.57 4.28 -14.65
CA ARG A 21 3.24 4.91 -14.82
C ARG A 21 2.23 3.96 -15.49
N ALA A 22 2.37 2.67 -15.23
CA ALA A 22 1.47 1.65 -15.75
C ALA A 22 0.18 1.59 -14.90
N PRO A 23 -0.97 1.22 -15.47
CA PRO A 23 -2.15 0.89 -14.68
C PRO A 23 -1.85 -0.23 -13.69
N TYR A 24 -2.13 -0.02 -12.41
CA TYR A 24 -1.98 -1.06 -11.40
C TYR A 24 -2.84 -2.27 -11.72
N GLN A 25 -2.28 -3.46 -11.49
CA GLN A 25 -2.94 -4.74 -11.69
C GLN A 25 -3.15 -5.44 -10.34
N PRO A 26 -4.10 -6.38 -10.25
CA PRO A 26 -4.19 -7.27 -9.09
C PRO A 26 -2.83 -7.93 -8.81
N MET A 27 -2.42 -7.97 -7.54
CA MET A 27 -1.21 -8.68 -7.16
C MET A 27 -1.40 -10.19 -7.38
N PRO A 28 -0.41 -10.89 -7.95
CA PRO A 28 -0.38 -12.34 -7.96
C PRO A 28 -0.57 -12.97 -6.57
N ASP A 29 -1.36 -14.04 -6.50
CA ASP A 29 -1.73 -14.74 -5.25
C ASP A 29 -0.52 -15.14 -4.38
N ALA A 30 0.62 -15.41 -5.00
CA ALA A 30 1.87 -15.76 -4.31
C ALA A 30 2.30 -14.70 -3.28
N PHE A 31 2.06 -13.42 -3.57
CA PHE A 31 2.47 -12.29 -2.72
C PHE A 31 1.35 -11.27 -2.46
N ALA A 32 0.11 -11.55 -2.85
CA ALA A 32 -1.03 -10.73 -2.46
C ALA A 32 -1.21 -10.74 -0.91
N PRO A 33 -1.60 -9.60 -0.31
CA PRO A 33 -1.87 -9.55 1.14
C PRO A 33 -3.04 -10.45 1.49
N ARG A 34 -2.92 -11.18 2.60
CA ARG A 34 -3.97 -12.10 3.09
C ARG A 34 -4.91 -11.43 4.09
N ASP A 35 -4.43 -10.38 4.73
CA ASP A 35 -5.16 -9.57 5.68
C ASP A 35 -4.69 -8.11 5.60
N ILE A 36 -5.31 -7.26 6.41
CA ILE A 36 -4.98 -5.85 6.45
C ILE A 36 -3.59 -5.55 7.03
N ASN A 37 -3.11 -6.35 7.98
CA ASN A 37 -1.80 -6.11 8.57
C ASN A 37 -0.74 -6.34 7.49
N GLU A 38 -0.86 -7.40 6.71
CA GLU A 38 0.02 -7.63 5.55
C GLU A 38 -0.10 -6.52 4.50
N ALA A 39 -1.28 -5.95 4.29
CA ALA A 39 -1.45 -4.82 3.38
C ALA A 39 -0.68 -3.57 3.86
N TYR A 40 -0.66 -3.30 5.18
CA TYR A 40 0.13 -2.22 5.75
C TYR A 40 1.63 -2.53 5.77
N ASP A 41 2.04 -3.78 6.03
CA ASP A 41 3.45 -4.19 5.91
C ASP A 41 3.98 -3.91 4.49
N ILE A 42 3.18 -4.25 3.46
CA ILE A 42 3.49 -3.96 2.05
C ILE A 42 3.53 -2.46 1.79
N GLN A 43 2.60 -1.70 2.37
CA GLN A 43 2.57 -0.25 2.24
C GLN A 43 3.84 0.38 2.81
N GLU A 44 4.31 -0.05 3.99
CA GLU A 44 5.54 0.44 4.62
C GLU A 44 6.77 0.11 3.76
N ALA A 45 6.90 -1.14 3.31
CA ALA A 45 7.99 -1.53 2.42
C ALA A 45 7.98 -0.76 1.09
N PHE A 46 6.80 -0.49 0.52
CA PHE A 46 6.67 0.34 -0.67
C PHE A 46 7.08 1.79 -0.39
N GLN A 47 6.76 2.33 0.78
CA GLN A 47 7.20 3.67 1.19
C GLN A 47 8.72 3.77 1.30
N GLU A 48 9.40 2.74 1.83
CA GLU A 48 10.87 2.70 1.87
C GLU A 48 11.49 2.80 0.46
N LEU A 49 10.87 2.16 -0.54
CA LEU A 49 11.33 2.26 -1.94
C LEU A 49 11.12 3.67 -2.53
N LEU A 50 10.13 4.42 -2.05
CA LEU A 50 9.84 5.77 -2.53
C LEU A 50 10.67 6.86 -1.85
N LYS A 51 11.12 6.67 -0.59
CA LYS A 51 11.87 7.69 0.17
C LYS A 51 13.08 8.28 -0.57
N PRO A 52 13.92 7.49 -1.28
CA PRO A 52 15.06 8.05 -2.02
C PRO A 52 14.65 9.01 -3.14
N GLU A 53 13.45 8.84 -3.71
CA GLU A 53 12.94 9.64 -4.84
C GLU A 53 12.01 10.78 -4.39
N ARG A 54 11.35 10.62 -3.25
CA ARG A 54 10.26 11.50 -2.76
C ARG A 54 10.59 12.23 -1.46
N GLY A 55 11.72 11.92 -0.81
CA GLY A 55 12.07 12.49 0.48
C GLY A 55 11.41 11.78 1.66
N ALA A 56 11.49 12.38 2.85
CA ALA A 56 10.91 11.81 4.06
C ALA A 56 9.38 11.89 4.07
N ILE A 57 8.74 11.09 4.91
CA ILE A 57 7.30 11.21 5.17
C ILE A 57 7.04 12.51 5.94
N ALA A 58 6.21 13.38 5.38
CA ALA A 58 5.84 14.69 5.92
C ALA A 58 4.43 14.70 6.54
N GLY A 59 3.65 13.63 6.37
CA GLY A 59 2.32 13.51 6.96
C GLY A 59 1.58 12.28 6.49
N TYR A 60 0.29 12.21 6.82
CA TYR A 60 -0.58 11.09 6.47
C TYR A 60 -1.94 11.58 5.98
N LYS A 61 -2.52 10.84 5.04
CA LYS A 61 -3.92 10.96 4.62
C LYS A 61 -4.71 9.83 5.28
N VAL A 62 -5.88 10.14 5.83
CA VAL A 62 -6.90 9.16 6.21
C VAL A 62 -8.06 9.24 5.22
N ALA A 63 -8.49 8.10 4.69
CA ALA A 63 -9.61 7.96 3.77
C ALA A 63 -10.63 6.93 4.30
N LEU A 64 -11.79 6.84 3.63
CA LEU A 64 -12.91 5.98 4.04
C LEU A 64 -13.37 6.24 5.49
N THR A 65 -13.47 7.51 5.88
CA THR A 65 -13.79 7.91 7.27
C THR A 65 -15.27 7.84 7.62
N THR A 66 -16.16 7.68 6.63
CA THR A 66 -17.61 7.58 6.86
C THR A 66 -18.11 6.16 6.63
N ALA A 67 -19.09 5.74 7.43
CA ALA A 67 -19.72 4.42 7.30
C ALA A 67 -20.39 4.22 5.92
N VAL A 68 -20.87 5.29 5.28
CA VAL A 68 -21.47 5.21 3.94
C VAL A 68 -20.41 4.84 2.90
N MET A 69 -19.26 5.50 2.91
CA MET A 69 -18.15 5.19 1.99
C MET A 69 -17.61 3.78 2.22
N GLN A 70 -17.43 3.40 3.50
CA GLN A 70 -16.99 2.07 3.90
C GLN A 70 -17.92 0.97 3.35
N LYS A 71 -19.24 1.14 3.50
CA LYS A 71 -20.24 0.22 2.93
C LYS A 71 -20.19 0.18 1.40
N MET A 72 -20.05 1.33 0.75
CA MET A 72 -20.02 1.44 -0.71
C MET A 72 -18.88 0.63 -1.34
N VAL A 73 -17.70 0.61 -0.71
CA VAL A 73 -16.52 -0.11 -1.22
C VAL A 73 -16.31 -1.49 -0.56
N GLY A 74 -17.22 -1.91 0.32
CA GLY A 74 -17.11 -3.19 1.03
C GLY A 74 -15.94 -3.27 2.02
N PHE A 75 -15.50 -2.13 2.57
CA PHE A 75 -14.31 -2.05 3.42
C PHE A 75 -14.65 -1.44 4.79
N GLY A 76 -14.51 -2.23 5.86
CA GLY A 76 -15.15 -1.97 7.16
C GLY A 76 -14.46 -0.97 8.09
N HIS A 77 -13.42 -0.28 7.65
CA HIS A 77 -12.69 0.69 8.48
C HIS A 77 -11.99 1.75 7.61
N PRO A 78 -11.51 2.86 8.20
CA PRO A 78 -10.70 3.86 7.50
C PRO A 78 -9.34 3.29 7.07
N CYS A 79 -8.75 3.82 6.00
CA CYS A 79 -7.38 3.51 5.59
C CYS A 79 -6.48 4.74 5.69
N SER A 80 -5.19 4.53 5.98
CA SER A 80 -4.19 5.59 6.02
C SER A 80 -3.08 5.38 4.99
N GLY A 81 -2.52 6.46 4.46
CA GLY A 81 -1.37 6.43 3.55
C GLY A 81 -0.43 7.60 3.80
N ALA A 82 0.86 7.41 3.54
CA ALA A 82 1.89 8.43 3.73
C ALA A 82 1.83 9.54 2.67
N ILE A 83 2.18 10.75 3.09
CA ILE A 83 2.46 11.90 2.23
C ILE A 83 3.94 12.23 2.38
N PHE A 84 4.65 12.30 1.25
CA PHE A 84 6.08 12.60 1.19
C PHE A 84 6.34 14.11 1.02
N ALA A 85 7.56 14.55 1.32
CA ALA A 85 8.01 15.95 1.29
C ALA A 85 8.09 16.57 -0.12
#